data_AF-A0A7H8NC63-F1
#
_entry.id   AF-A0A7H8NC63-F1
#
_cell.length_a   1.000
_cell.length_b   1.000
_cell.length_c   1.000
_cell.angle_alpha   90.00
_cell.angle_beta   90.00
_cell.angle_gamma   90.00
#
_symmetry.space_group_name_H-M   'P 1'
#
loop_
_entity.id
_entity.type
_entity.pdbx_description
1 polymer ?
#
loop_
_entity_poly.entity_id
_entity_poly.type
_entity_poly.pdbx_seq_one_letter_code
_entity_poly.pdbx_strand_id
1 'polypeptide(L)'
;MTEERPPRRPRQRKQILLRLDPAVYDALARWAGDELRSANAQIEFLLRRALADAGRLPGDVGAIPRRGRPPKATRTPEPAADPAPGAPEPPAAPAPSPTTPGPEPEPDQAPNPDA
;
A
#
# COMPACT_ATOMS: atom_id res chain seq x y z
N MET A 1 4.19 -39.92 -17.94
CA MET A 1 3.19 -39.56 -16.93
C MET A 1 3.66 -38.28 -16.28
N THR A 2 3.11 -37.14 -16.69
CA THR A 2 3.53 -35.81 -16.20
C THR A 2 2.51 -35.40 -15.14
N GLU A 3 2.87 -35.45 -13.86
CA GLU A 3 2.00 -34.99 -12.78
C GLU A 3 1.84 -33.46 -12.83
N GLU A 4 0.66 -33.01 -13.23
CA GLU A 4 0.22 -31.63 -13.07
C GLU A 4 0.13 -31.30 -11.57
N ARG A 5 1.07 -30.48 -11.08
CA ARG A 5 0.99 -29.94 -9.72
C ARG A 5 -0.17 -28.94 -9.66
N PRO A 6 -1.21 -29.15 -8.82
CA PRO A 6 -2.38 -28.29 -8.82
C PRO A 6 -2.01 -26.84 -8.45
N PRO A 7 -2.68 -25.83 -9.05
CA PRO A 7 -2.37 -24.44 -8.83
C PRO A 7 -2.64 -24.05 -7.37
N ARG A 8 -1.61 -23.52 -6.69
CA ARG A 8 -1.75 -22.97 -5.33
C ARG A 8 -2.68 -21.77 -5.39
N ARG A 9 -3.91 -21.91 -4.87
CA ARG A 9 -4.84 -20.79 -4.73
C ARG A 9 -4.16 -19.67 -3.92
N PRO A 10 -4.25 -18.39 -4.35
CA PRO A 10 -3.66 -17.29 -3.62
C PRO A 10 -4.31 -17.21 -2.23
N ARG A 11 -3.52 -17.40 -1.17
CA ARG A 11 -4.00 -17.20 0.21
C ARG A 11 -4.32 -15.72 0.37
N GLN A 12 -5.57 -15.41 0.73
CA GLN A 12 -5.98 -14.05 1.00
C GLN A 12 -5.16 -13.52 2.18
N ARG A 13 -4.49 -12.38 1.98
CA ARG A 13 -3.68 -11.75 3.02
C ARG A 13 -4.61 -11.12 4.05
N LYS A 14 -4.44 -11.46 5.32
CA LYS A 14 -5.17 -10.83 6.42
C LYS A 14 -4.55 -9.46 6.71
N GLN A 15 -5.36 -8.41 6.65
CA GLN A 15 -4.95 -7.07 7.08
C GLN A 15 -5.15 -6.96 8.59
N ILE A 16 -4.12 -6.55 9.31
CA ILE A 16 -4.16 -6.33 10.76
C ILE A 16 -3.63 -4.94 11.07
N LEU A 17 -4.24 -4.25 12.04
CA LEU A 17 -3.70 -3.01 12.58
C LEU A 17 -2.68 -3.37 13.67
N LEU A 18 -1.42 -3.02 13.44
CA LEU A 18 -0.34 -3.22 14.40
C LEU A 18 -0.10 -1.91 15.15
N ARG A 19 -0.10 -1.97 16.50
CA ARG A 19 0.37 -0.87 17.33
C ARG A 19 1.87 -1.05 17.55
N LEU A 20 2.66 -0.09 17.10
CA LEU A 20 4.10 -0.09 17.22
C LEU A 20 4.56 1.25 17.77
N ASP A 21 5.64 1.23 18.55
CA ASP A 21 6.32 2.47 18.91
C ASP A 21 6.86 3.17 17.64
N PRO A 22 6.67 4.50 17.49
CA PRO A 22 7.10 5.22 16.28
C PRO A 22 8.61 5.06 15.98
N ALA A 23 9.47 5.07 16.99
CA ALA A 23 10.91 4.95 16.79
C ALA A 23 11.28 3.54 16.28
N VAL A 24 10.56 2.51 16.73
CA VAL A 24 10.74 1.13 16.23
C VAL A 24 10.28 1.02 14.78
N TYR A 25 9.15 1.65 14.43
CA TYR A 25 8.69 1.69 13.05
C TYR A 25 9.74 2.35 12.14
N ASP A 26 10.29 3.49 12.56
CA ASP A 26 11.28 4.22 11.77
C ASP A 26 12.57 3.42 11.57
N ALA A 27 13.03 2.71 12.61
CA ALA A 27 14.18 1.81 12.50
C ALA A 27 13.93 0.68 11.49
N LEU A 28 12.74 0.07 11.53
CA LEU A 28 12.35 -0.97 10.57
C LEU A 28 12.22 -0.43 9.15
N ALA A 29 11.67 0.78 8.98
CA ALA A 29 11.52 1.41 7.68
C ALA A 29 12.88 1.74 7.05
N ARG A 30 13.84 2.25 7.84
CA ARG A 30 15.22 2.49 7.39
C ARG A 30 15.90 1.19 6.95
N TRP A 31 15.86 0.16 7.80
CA TRP A 31 16.45 -1.14 7.45
C TRP A 31 15.79 -1.78 6.22
N ALA A 32 14.48 -1.66 6.09
CA ALA A 32 13.78 -2.12 4.88
C ALA A 32 14.29 -1.38 3.63
N GLY A 33 14.51 -0.07 3.72
CA GLY A 33 15.10 0.76 2.67
C GLY A 33 16.49 0.27 2.24
N ASP A 34 17.36 -0.03 3.20
CA ASP A 34 18.71 -0.56 2.94
C ASP A 34 18.68 -1.90 2.20
N GLU A 35 17.69 -2.75 2.52
CA GLU A 35 17.46 -4.01 1.81
C GLU A 35 16.58 -3.88 0.56
N LEU A 36 16.21 -2.66 0.17
CA LEU A 36 15.30 -2.33 -0.95
C LEU A 36 13.88 -2.95 -0.81
N ARG A 37 13.44 -3.31 0.40
CA ARG A 37 12.13 -3.91 0.70
C ARG A 37 11.14 -2.84 1.15
N SER A 38 9.85 -3.16 1.06
CA SER A 38 8.84 -2.38 1.79
C SER A 38 8.91 -2.73 3.29
N ALA A 39 8.50 -1.78 4.14
CA ALA A 39 8.40 -2.02 5.58
C ALA A 39 7.53 -3.25 5.92
N ASN A 40 6.39 -3.42 5.23
CA ASN A 40 5.54 -4.61 5.43
C ASN A 40 6.23 -5.93 5.07
N ALA A 41 7.02 -5.95 3.99
CA ALA A 41 7.78 -7.14 3.61
C ALA A 41 8.89 -7.45 4.62
N GLN A 42 9.52 -6.41 5.19
CA GLN A 42 10.51 -6.57 6.25
C GLN A 42 9.89 -7.11 7.55
N ILE A 43 8.75 -6.55 7.96
CA ILE A 43 8.00 -7.04 9.13
C ILE A 43 7.59 -8.51 8.93
N GLU A 44 7.03 -8.87 7.77
CA GLU A 44 6.65 -10.26 7.48
C GLU A 44 7.85 -11.21 7.54
N PHE A 45 8.99 -10.81 6.97
CA PHE A 45 10.23 -11.59 7.03
C PHE A 45 10.67 -11.85 8.48
N LEU A 46 10.70 -10.80 9.30
CA LEU A 46 11.07 -10.90 10.71
C LEU A 46 10.14 -11.81 11.50
N LEU A 47 8.83 -11.67 11.31
CA LEU A 47 7.84 -12.52 11.99
C LEU A 47 8.00 -13.99 11.61
N ARG A 48 8.19 -14.28 10.32
CA ARG A 48 8.40 -15.67 9.85
C ARG A 48 9.68 -16.26 10.41
N ARG A 49 10.76 -15.48 10.43
CA ARG A 49 12.03 -15.90 11.02
C ARG A 49 11.87 -16.18 12.50
N ALA A 50 11.29 -15.26 13.27
CA ALA A 50 11.06 -15.45 14.71
C ALA A 50 10.17 -16.68 15.00
N LEU A 51 9.14 -16.92 14.20
CA LEU A 51 8.31 -18.13 14.32
C LEU A 51 9.08 -19.41 13.98
N ALA A 52 9.93 -19.38 12.96
CA ALA A 52 10.76 -20.52 12.59
C ALA A 52 11.80 -20.83 13.68
N ASP A 53 12.50 -19.82 14.17
CA ASP A 53 13.51 -19.93 15.22
C ASP A 53 12.86 -20.44 16.53
N ALA A 54 11.60 -20.07 16.80
CA ALA A 54 10.82 -20.58 17.93
C ALA A 54 10.21 -21.97 17.70
N GLY A 55 10.35 -22.57 16.52
CA GLY A 55 9.73 -23.86 16.17
C GLY A 55 8.20 -23.81 16.05
N ARG A 56 7.63 -22.62 15.83
CA ARG A 56 6.18 -22.36 15.79
C ARG A 56 5.65 -22.02 14.40
N LEU A 57 6.49 -22.04 13.37
CA LEU A 57 6.06 -21.76 12.01
C LEU A 57 5.14 -22.88 11.49
N PRO A 58 3.89 -22.58 11.09
CA PRO A 58 3.00 -23.60 10.53
C PRO A 58 3.52 -24.16 9.20
N GLY A 59 3.34 -25.48 8.97
CA GLY A 59 3.87 -26.17 7.79
C GLY A 59 3.20 -25.78 6.46
N ASP A 60 2.05 -25.13 6.50
CA ASP A 60 1.26 -24.68 5.34
C ASP A 60 1.63 -23.27 4.86
N VAL A 61 2.54 -22.57 5.56
CA VAL A 61 2.91 -21.20 5.20
C VAL A 61 3.69 -21.22 3.87
N GLY A 62 3.09 -20.63 2.83
CA GLY A 62 3.71 -20.51 1.51
C GLY A 62 4.97 -19.62 1.53
N ALA A 63 5.87 -19.86 0.57
CA ALA A 63 7.08 -19.07 0.39
C ALA A 63 6.75 -17.58 0.14
N ILE A 64 7.64 -16.69 0.60
CA ILE A 64 7.51 -15.25 0.35
C ILE A 64 7.59 -15.01 -1.16
N PRO A 65 6.60 -14.35 -1.79
CA PRO A 65 6.61 -14.08 -3.22
C PRO A 65 7.85 -13.26 -3.62
N ARG A 66 8.48 -13.61 -4.74
CA ARG A 66 9.62 -12.84 -5.28
C ARG A 66 9.18 -11.47 -5.79
N ARG A 67 10.10 -10.51 -5.78
CA ARG A 67 9.87 -9.15 -6.30
C ARG A 67 9.47 -9.18 -7.79
N GLY A 68 8.64 -8.21 -8.19
CA GLY A 68 8.44 -7.84 -9.59
C GLY A 68 7.18 -8.39 -10.28
N ARG A 69 6.34 -9.21 -9.65
CA ARG A 69 5.09 -9.65 -10.29
C ARG A 69 3.94 -9.84 -9.31
N PRO A 70 2.98 -8.91 -9.21
CA PRO A 70 1.64 -9.27 -8.75
C PRO A 70 0.96 -10.17 -9.80
N PRO A 71 0.34 -11.29 -9.42
CA PRO A 71 -0.71 -11.91 -10.23
C PRO A 71 -1.83 -10.89 -10.42
N LYS A 72 -2.30 -10.69 -11.65
CA LYS A 72 -3.44 -9.80 -11.94
C LYS A 72 -4.70 -10.39 -11.29
N ALA A 73 -5.15 -9.81 -10.17
CA ALA A 73 -6.47 -10.09 -9.65
C ALA A 73 -7.49 -9.36 -10.53
N THR A 74 -8.33 -10.11 -11.23
CA THR A 74 -9.55 -9.59 -11.84
C THR A 74 -10.45 -9.05 -10.73
N ARG A 75 -10.51 -7.72 -10.58
CA ARG A 75 -11.61 -7.08 -9.86
C ARG A 75 -12.83 -7.21 -10.75
N THR A 76 -13.70 -8.18 -10.48
CA THR A 76 -15.07 -8.15 -10.99
C THR A 76 -15.75 -6.97 -10.30
N PRO A 77 -16.18 -5.92 -11.02
CA PRO A 77 -17.09 -4.95 -10.41
C PRO A 77 -18.38 -5.71 -10.10
N GLU A 78 -18.83 -5.68 -8.84
CA GLU A 78 -20.21 -6.05 -8.53
C GLU A 78 -21.14 -5.24 -9.43
N PRO A 79 -22.19 -5.85 -10.02
CA PRO A 79 -23.21 -5.08 -10.71
C PRO A 79 -23.80 -4.12 -9.68
N ALA A 80 -23.79 -2.82 -10.03
CA ALA A 80 -24.48 -1.80 -9.25
C ALA A 80 -25.91 -2.29 -9.02
N ALA A 81 -26.24 -2.64 -7.78
CA ALA A 81 -27.61 -2.89 -7.41
C ALA A 81 -28.37 -1.59 -7.64
N ASP A 82 -29.42 -1.66 -8.47
CA ASP A 82 -30.34 -0.55 -8.69
C ASP A 82 -30.77 0.03 -7.33
N PRO A 83 -30.64 1.36 -7.11
CA PRO A 83 -31.13 1.94 -5.88
C PRO A 83 -32.66 1.82 -5.86
N ALA A 84 -33.19 1.12 -4.87
CA ALA A 84 -34.61 1.10 -4.55
C ALA A 84 -35.14 2.54 -4.37
N PRO A 85 -36.34 2.88 -4.88
CA PRO A 85 -36.87 4.22 -4.75
C PRO A 85 -37.24 4.47 -3.28
N GLY A 86 -36.64 5.49 -2.65
CA GLY A 86 -37.05 5.99 -1.33
C GLY A 86 -35.99 6.06 -0.23
N ALA A 87 -34.71 5.84 -0.51
CA ALA A 87 -33.64 6.13 0.46
C ALA A 87 -33.37 7.65 0.53
N PRO A 88 -33.14 8.23 1.73
CA PRO A 88 -32.75 9.63 1.84
C PRO A 88 -31.39 9.84 1.15
N GLU A 89 -31.28 10.91 0.38
CA GLU A 89 -30.07 11.30 -0.33
C GLU A 89 -28.88 11.35 0.64
N PRO A 90 -27.75 10.67 0.35
CA PRO A 90 -26.56 10.81 1.18
C PRO A 90 -26.09 12.26 1.15
N PRO A 91 -25.56 12.81 2.25
CA PRO A 91 -25.12 14.20 2.27
C PRO A 91 -24.05 14.40 1.19
N ALA A 92 -24.23 15.46 0.39
CA ALA A 92 -23.30 15.84 -0.66
C ALA A 92 -21.88 15.85 -0.10
N ALA A 93 -20.98 15.12 -0.77
CA ALA A 93 -19.56 15.18 -0.49
C ALA A 93 -19.11 16.66 -0.51
N PRO A 94 -18.27 17.12 0.43
CA PRO A 94 -17.81 18.49 0.42
C PRO A 94 -17.10 18.78 -0.90
N ALA A 95 -17.47 19.90 -1.53
CA ALA A 95 -16.85 20.36 -2.76
C ALA A 95 -15.32 20.48 -2.57
N PRO A 96 -14.50 20.17 -3.59
CA PRO A 96 -13.06 20.41 -3.49
C PRO A 96 -12.82 21.89 -3.26
N SER A 97 -12.00 22.21 -2.25
CA SER A 97 -11.56 23.58 -1.96
C SER A 97 -10.96 24.22 -3.21
N PRO A 98 -11.18 25.53 -3.46
CA PRO A 98 -10.53 26.21 -4.57
C PRO A 98 -9.01 26.17 -4.36
N THR A 99 -8.30 25.61 -5.35
CA THR A 99 -6.85 25.81 -5.45
C THR A 99 -6.63 27.29 -5.74
N THR A 100 -6.03 28.00 -4.79
CA THR A 100 -5.48 29.33 -5.02
C THR A 100 -4.40 29.21 -6.09
N PRO A 101 -4.51 29.90 -7.25
CA PRO A 101 -3.38 29.99 -8.16
C PRO A 101 -2.23 30.72 -7.43
N GLY A 102 -1.03 30.14 -7.50
CA GLY A 102 0.17 30.76 -6.93
C GLY A 102 0.42 32.15 -7.53
N PRO A 103 1.12 33.05 -6.80
CA PRO A 103 1.35 34.40 -7.26
C PRO A 103 2.09 34.41 -8.60
N GLU A 104 1.60 35.24 -9.53
CA GLU A 104 2.27 35.53 -10.80
C GLU A 104 3.71 36.01 -10.55
N PRO A 105 4.69 35.60 -11.37
CA PRO A 105 6.05 36.15 -11.26
C PRO A 105 6.02 37.64 -11.62
N GLU A 106 6.56 38.48 -10.72
CA GLU A 106 6.74 39.91 -10.98
C GLU A 106 7.54 40.14 -12.27
N PRO A 107 7.19 41.16 -13.07
CA PRO A 107 7.99 41.54 -14.22
C PRO A 107 9.37 42.02 -13.78
N ASP A 108 10.38 41.47 -14.45
CA ASP A 108 11.80 41.79 -14.39
C ASP A 108 12.02 43.30 -14.24
N GLN A 109 12.52 43.72 -13.07
CA GLN A 109 12.97 45.09 -12.85
C GLN A 109 14.22 45.30 -13.69
N ALA A 110 14.04 45.89 -14.86
CA ALA A 110 15.13 46.41 -15.67
C ALA A 110 16.01 47.33 -14.80
N PRO A 111 17.35 47.26 -14.93
CA PRO A 111 18.24 48.10 -14.14
C PRO A 111 18.02 49.57 -14.50
N ASN A 112 17.79 50.42 -13.49
CA ASN A 112 17.88 51.86 -13.63
C ASN A 112 19.30 52.22 -14.12
N PRO A 113 19.47 52.90 -15.27
CA PRO A 113 20.70 53.60 -15.58
C PRO A 113 20.71 54.96 -14.86
N ASP A 114 21.93 55.44 -14.58
CA ASP A 114 22.35 56.70 -13.92
C ASP A 114 22.79 56.48 -12.45
N ALA A 115 24.07 56.52 -12.07
CA ALA A 115 25.31 57.10 -12.64
C ALA A 115 25.23 58.59 -12.97
#